data_AF-A0A7Y2SQX8-F1
#
_entry.id   AF-A0A7Y2SQX8-F1
#
_cell.length_a   1.000
_cell.length_b   1.000
_cell.length_c   1.000
_cell.angle_alpha   90.00
_cell.angle_beta   90.00
_cell.angle_gamma   90.00
#
_symmetry.space_group_name_H-M   'P 1'
#
loop_
_entity.id
_entity.type
_entity.pdbx_description
1 polymer ?
#
loop_
_entity_poly.entity_id
_entity_poly.type
_entity_poly.pdbx_seq_one_letter_code
_entity_poly.pdbx_strand_id
1 'polypeptide(L)'
;AAIGVDRRLAEGRLARALLPGLAKRPGGQPEPPLLPDWGDPLTPPSPAAAGAGGWGGEGLSALPMITVAELAAGDNLLIVGSRGSGKTTLLQAILANRQRRCYILDPHSHPGKWPSNAKVLGGGRDFATIYAALLRGEDELTKRAQALNTNAQARFAPFTLASDEWGSVTSEIVVGKDQDPPGRLMIRLLKEGRKFGISFIGCAHGDTAESLGSKGDTAAFRASFDWIVYCGAFVGRELRDIPELARSLPLGRTPEGGTFPLIVVAISPITGARRLLDLRGIGQGLGADRKSVSWSHSPHQQRIAPPRPPQRERGLGGEGVQAPPNDRTDEPTTSALRTREDLVRALLAAGWGVTQIRDTLKGTNSEIGALVRQIEDEQLHQGRS
;
A
#
# COMPACT_ATOMS: atom_id res chain seq x y z
N ALA A 1 -58.26 37.11 -28.33
CA ALA A 1 -57.52 36.32 -29.34
C ALA A 1 -56.10 36.15 -28.82
N ALA A 2 -55.72 34.98 -28.30
CA ALA A 2 -55.08 33.87 -29.03
C ALA A 2 -53.72 34.25 -29.67
N ILE A 3 -52.62 33.48 -29.67
CA ILE A 3 -52.08 32.25 -29.06
C ILE A 3 -50.62 32.17 -29.62
N GLY A 4 -49.69 31.48 -28.95
CA GLY A 4 -48.50 30.84 -29.59
C GLY A 4 -47.14 31.43 -29.19
N VAL A 5 -46.44 30.94 -28.16
CA VAL A 5 -45.54 29.75 -28.09
C VAL A 5 -44.31 29.88 -29.01
N ASP A 6 -43.09 30.02 -28.47
CA ASP A 6 -42.09 28.93 -28.56
C ASP A 6 -40.86 29.07 -27.62
N ARG A 7 -40.18 27.93 -27.50
CA ARG A 7 -39.30 27.34 -26.48
C ARG A 7 -37.96 27.99 -26.13
N ARG A 8 -37.62 27.66 -24.87
CA ARG A 8 -36.31 27.48 -24.24
C ARG A 8 -35.21 26.78 -25.08
N LEU A 9 -33.98 27.03 -24.62
CA LEU A 9 -32.75 26.21 -24.65
C LEU A 9 -31.88 26.30 -25.91
N ALA A 10 -30.81 27.10 -25.83
CA ALA A 10 -29.42 26.61 -25.90
C ALA A 10 -28.46 27.81 -26.01
N GLU A 11 -27.91 28.29 -24.90
CA GLU A 11 -26.71 29.12 -24.94
C GLU A 11 -25.66 28.56 -23.98
N GLY A 12 -24.62 28.01 -24.59
CA GLY A 12 -23.43 27.53 -23.92
C GLY A 12 -22.66 28.68 -23.29
N ARG A 13 -22.29 28.50 -22.02
CA ARG A 13 -21.30 29.35 -21.37
C ARG A 13 -19.92 28.75 -21.53
N LEU A 14 -19.22 29.25 -22.55
CA LEU A 14 -17.77 29.31 -22.57
C LEU A 14 -17.36 30.70 -22.06
N ALA A 15 -16.32 30.71 -21.22
CA ALA A 15 -15.43 31.82 -20.84
C ALA A 15 -15.67 32.62 -19.52
N ARG A 16 -14.64 32.46 -18.67
CA ARG A 16 -13.83 33.49 -17.96
C ARG A 16 -14.24 34.01 -16.57
N ALA A 17 -13.36 33.73 -15.59
CA ALA A 17 -12.56 34.72 -14.82
C ALA A 17 -11.62 33.93 -13.86
N LEU A 18 -10.32 33.75 -14.13
CA LEU A 18 -9.19 34.64 -13.79
C LEU A 18 -9.29 35.29 -12.40
N LEU A 19 -8.48 34.78 -11.46
CA LEU A 19 -8.13 35.43 -10.20
C LEU A 19 -6.96 36.42 -10.42
N PRO A 20 -7.05 37.66 -9.94
CA PRO A 20 -5.93 38.61 -9.91
C PRO A 20 -5.14 38.47 -8.60
N GLY A 21 -3.81 38.46 -8.68
CA GLY A 21 -2.96 38.58 -7.49
C GLY A 21 -1.59 37.91 -7.54
N LEU A 22 -0.80 38.14 -8.60
CA LEU A 22 0.65 37.92 -8.53
C LEU A 22 1.34 39.09 -9.25
N ALA A 23 1.99 39.91 -8.45
CA ALA A 23 2.66 41.13 -8.87
C ALA A 23 3.77 40.86 -9.90
N LYS A 24 3.90 41.78 -10.86
CA LYS A 24 4.99 41.83 -11.85
C LYS A 24 6.36 41.85 -11.17
N ARG A 25 7.26 40.96 -11.59
CA ARG A 25 8.70 41.22 -11.70
C ARG A 25 9.14 40.99 -13.16
N PRO A 26 10.02 41.84 -13.71
CA PRO A 26 10.48 41.76 -15.10
C PRO A 26 11.72 40.87 -15.25
N GLY A 27 11.81 40.14 -16.36
CA GLY A 27 13.07 39.59 -16.89
C GLY A 27 13.38 38.14 -16.53
N GLY A 28 13.31 37.26 -17.55
CA GLY A 28 13.96 35.95 -17.61
C GLY A 28 13.29 34.83 -16.80
N GLN A 29 12.35 34.10 -17.40
CA GLN A 29 12.01 32.78 -16.88
C GLN A 29 13.12 31.78 -17.26
N PRO A 30 13.63 30.95 -16.33
CA PRO A 30 14.24 29.69 -16.72
C PRO A 30 13.13 28.77 -17.23
N GLU A 31 13.32 28.19 -18.41
CA GLU A 31 12.41 27.16 -18.94
C GLU A 31 12.23 26.03 -17.91
N PRO A 32 11.00 25.54 -17.70
CA PRO A 32 10.80 24.30 -16.97
C PRO A 32 11.46 23.14 -17.75
N PRO A 33 12.15 22.20 -17.08
CA PRO A 33 12.90 21.16 -17.77
C PRO A 33 11.96 20.29 -18.62
N LEU A 34 12.26 20.21 -19.91
CA LEU A 34 11.61 19.32 -20.87
C LEU A 34 11.80 17.86 -20.43
N LEU A 35 10.68 17.13 -20.27
CA LEU A 35 10.70 15.67 -20.09
C LEU A 35 10.93 14.99 -21.45
N PRO A 36 11.68 13.86 -21.50
CA PRO A 36 12.07 13.24 -22.76
C PRO A 36 10.90 12.53 -23.47
N ASP A 37 11.05 12.46 -24.79
CA ASP A 37 10.15 11.86 -25.77
C ASP A 37 9.88 10.36 -25.49
N TRP A 38 8.62 9.94 -25.66
CA TRP A 38 8.16 8.58 -25.39
C TRP A 38 8.47 7.66 -26.58
N GLY A 39 9.77 7.48 -26.86
CA GLY A 39 10.28 6.67 -27.98
C GLY A 39 10.00 5.17 -27.89
N ASP A 40 9.60 4.63 -29.05
CA ASP A 40 9.60 3.28 -29.65
C ASP A 40 9.35 1.97 -28.86
N PRO A 41 8.67 0.99 -29.51
CA PRO A 41 8.21 -0.25 -28.89
C PRO A 41 9.36 -1.24 -28.62
N LEU A 42 9.49 -1.67 -27.37
CA LEU A 42 10.33 -2.81 -27.00
C LEU A 42 9.69 -4.12 -27.47
N THR A 43 10.43 -4.89 -28.25
CA THR A 43 10.09 -6.25 -28.67
C THR A 43 10.12 -7.19 -27.47
N PRO A 44 9.10 -8.05 -27.24
CA PRO A 44 9.11 -8.98 -26.13
C PRO A 44 10.16 -10.09 -26.35
N PRO A 45 10.92 -10.48 -25.32
CA PRO A 45 11.74 -11.68 -25.40
C PRO A 45 10.87 -12.94 -25.39
N SER A 46 11.27 -13.92 -26.19
CA SER A 46 10.67 -15.25 -26.31
C SER A 46 10.74 -16.02 -24.98
N PRO A 47 9.70 -16.78 -24.57
CA PRO A 47 9.71 -17.54 -23.33
C PRO A 47 10.59 -18.78 -23.48
N ALA A 48 11.82 -18.71 -22.96
CA ALA A 48 12.68 -19.89 -22.79
C ALA A 48 13.22 -19.96 -21.36
N ALA A 49 12.85 -21.06 -20.69
CA ALA A 49 13.47 -21.66 -19.51
C ALA A 49 13.49 -20.85 -18.20
N ALA A 50 12.52 -21.12 -17.32
CA ALA A 50 12.70 -21.01 -15.87
C ALA A 50 12.46 -22.39 -15.25
N GLY A 51 13.52 -22.89 -14.61
CA GLY A 51 13.72 -24.29 -14.23
C GLY A 51 12.80 -24.78 -13.12
N ALA A 52 12.56 -26.09 -13.21
CA ALA A 52 11.89 -26.90 -12.22
C ALA A 52 12.66 -26.89 -10.88
N GLY A 53 11.97 -26.42 -9.84
CA GLY A 53 12.31 -26.61 -8.43
C GLY A 53 11.03 -26.88 -7.66
N GLY A 54 10.26 -27.86 -8.13
CA GLY A 54 8.98 -28.25 -7.54
C GLY A 54 9.17 -28.99 -6.23
N TRP A 55 8.38 -28.59 -5.23
CA TRP A 55 8.10 -29.41 -4.06
C TRP A 55 7.31 -30.64 -4.50
N GLY A 56 8.04 -31.70 -4.87
CA GLY A 56 7.50 -33.04 -5.01
C GLY A 56 7.38 -33.66 -3.63
N GLY A 57 6.18 -33.61 -3.06
CA GLY A 57 5.82 -34.32 -1.83
C GLY A 57 4.33 -34.57 -1.85
N GLU A 58 3.93 -35.84 -1.96
CA GLU A 58 2.55 -36.31 -1.85
C GLU A 58 1.97 -35.84 -0.50
N GLY A 59 1.21 -34.74 -0.51
CA GLY A 59 0.67 -34.14 0.70
C GLY A 59 0.02 -32.75 0.56
N LEU A 60 0.14 -32.07 -0.59
CA LEU A 60 -0.48 -30.76 -0.86
C LEU A 60 -1.53 -30.80 -1.99
N SER A 61 -2.42 -31.80 -1.99
CA SER A 61 -3.34 -32.09 -3.10
C SER A 61 -4.57 -31.17 -3.26
N ALA A 62 -4.74 -30.11 -2.47
CA ALA A 62 -6.03 -29.41 -2.43
C ALA A 62 -6.16 -28.20 -3.39
N LEU A 63 -5.09 -27.43 -3.64
CA LEU A 63 -5.17 -26.20 -4.44
C LEU A 63 -4.02 -26.09 -5.46
N PRO A 64 -4.29 -25.62 -6.69
CA PRO A 64 -3.26 -25.44 -7.71
C PRO A 64 -2.28 -24.31 -7.36
N MET A 65 -1.05 -24.42 -7.84
CA MET A 65 -0.04 -23.35 -7.70
C MET A 65 -0.25 -22.25 -8.76
N ILE A 66 0.16 -21.02 -8.42
CA ILE A 66 0.32 -19.91 -9.37
C ILE A 66 1.75 -19.39 -9.28
N THR A 67 2.32 -19.01 -10.42
CA THR A 67 3.66 -18.44 -10.54
C THR A 67 3.64 -16.91 -10.47
N VAL A 68 4.77 -16.29 -10.14
CA VAL A 68 4.93 -14.83 -10.23
C VAL A 68 4.72 -14.34 -11.66
N ALA A 69 5.15 -15.11 -12.67
CA ALA A 69 4.95 -14.78 -14.07
C ALA A 69 3.46 -14.75 -14.46
N GLU A 70 2.67 -15.72 -13.99
CA GLU A 70 1.21 -15.71 -14.20
C GLU A 70 0.53 -14.52 -13.52
N LEU A 71 0.91 -14.18 -12.29
CA LEU A 71 0.42 -12.96 -11.63
C LEU A 71 0.82 -11.71 -12.43
N ALA A 72 2.08 -11.63 -12.88
CA ALA A 72 2.60 -10.52 -13.67
C ALA A 72 1.95 -10.40 -15.05
N ALA A 73 1.31 -11.45 -15.57
CA ALA A 73 0.54 -11.39 -16.81
C ALA A 73 -0.84 -10.75 -16.63
N GLY A 74 -1.46 -10.84 -15.44
CA GLY A 74 -2.79 -10.29 -15.15
C GLY A 74 -2.83 -8.76 -15.26
N ASP A 75 -3.93 -8.17 -15.72
CA ASP A 75 -4.02 -6.71 -15.85
C ASP A 75 -4.12 -6.05 -14.49
N ASN A 76 -5.11 -6.45 -13.69
CA ASN A 76 -5.43 -5.81 -12.43
C ASN A 76 -5.20 -6.74 -11.25
N LEU A 77 -4.39 -6.32 -10.28
CA LEU A 77 -4.07 -7.11 -9.08
C LEU A 77 -4.28 -6.28 -7.81
N LEU A 78 -4.75 -6.93 -6.75
CA LEU A 78 -4.75 -6.36 -5.40
C LEU A 78 -3.93 -7.27 -4.49
N ILE A 79 -2.98 -6.71 -3.76
CA ILE A 79 -2.14 -7.41 -2.78
C ILE A 79 -2.53 -6.93 -1.40
N VAL A 80 -3.10 -7.82 -0.60
CA VAL A 80 -3.71 -7.50 0.70
C VAL A 80 -2.92 -8.15 1.82
N GLY A 81 -2.61 -7.39 2.85
CA GLY A 81 -1.85 -7.89 3.99
C GLY A 81 -1.49 -6.83 5.02
N SER A 82 -1.21 -7.28 6.24
CA SER A 82 -0.75 -6.41 7.33
C SER A 82 0.63 -5.81 7.04
N ARG A 83 1.10 -4.91 7.91
CA ARG A 83 2.49 -4.47 7.88
C ARG A 83 3.43 -5.67 8.02
N GLY A 84 4.52 -5.68 7.26
CA GLY A 84 5.51 -6.75 7.28
C GLY A 84 5.10 -8.06 6.59
N SER A 85 3.91 -8.13 5.97
CA SER A 85 3.43 -9.37 5.33
C SER A 85 4.08 -9.70 3.97
N GLY A 86 5.08 -8.94 3.53
CA GLY A 86 5.76 -9.14 2.24
C GLY A 86 5.07 -8.53 1.01
N LYS A 87 4.08 -7.65 1.17
CA LYS A 87 3.36 -7.01 0.04
C LYS A 87 4.30 -6.33 -0.95
N THR A 88 5.17 -5.44 -0.45
CA THR A 88 6.14 -4.69 -1.27
C THR A 88 7.13 -5.63 -1.97
N THR A 89 7.60 -6.69 -1.30
CA THR A 89 8.48 -7.70 -1.88
C THR A 89 7.79 -8.47 -3.01
N LEU A 90 6.55 -8.88 -2.81
CA LEU A 90 5.75 -9.54 -3.85
C LEU A 90 5.49 -8.59 -5.03
N LEU A 91 5.16 -7.32 -4.75
CA LEU A 91 4.95 -6.30 -5.78
C LEU A 91 6.23 -6.09 -6.61
N GLN A 92 7.39 -5.96 -5.97
CA GLN A 92 8.68 -5.85 -6.66
C GLN A 92 8.91 -7.03 -7.62
N ALA A 93 8.62 -8.26 -7.18
CA ALA A 93 8.79 -9.45 -7.99
C ALA A 93 7.83 -9.52 -9.18
N ILE A 94 6.56 -9.14 -8.97
CA ILE A 94 5.56 -9.04 -10.02
C ILE A 94 6.00 -8.00 -11.06
N LEU A 95 6.45 -6.83 -10.62
CA LEU A 95 6.91 -5.75 -11.49
C LEU A 95 8.19 -6.14 -12.27
N ALA A 96 9.11 -6.87 -11.66
CA ALA A 96 10.30 -7.38 -12.34
C ALA A 96 9.96 -8.37 -13.47
N ASN A 97 8.83 -9.09 -13.36
CA ASN A 97 8.34 -10.01 -14.39
C ASN A 97 7.39 -9.34 -15.41
N ARG A 98 7.03 -8.07 -15.19
CA ARG A 98 6.03 -7.34 -15.97
C ARG A 98 6.62 -6.87 -17.31
N GLN A 99 6.09 -7.39 -18.42
CA GLN A 99 6.54 -7.07 -19.79
C GLN A 99 5.91 -5.79 -20.37
N ARG A 100 5.64 -4.79 -19.53
CA ARG A 100 5.07 -3.49 -19.94
C ARG A 100 5.60 -2.38 -19.05
N ARG A 101 5.47 -1.13 -19.50
CA ARG A 101 5.91 0.04 -18.73
C ARG A 101 5.25 0.06 -17.36
N CYS A 102 6.03 0.27 -16.31
CA CYS A 102 5.56 0.28 -14.93
C CYS A 102 5.83 1.62 -14.26
N TYR A 103 4.80 2.21 -13.66
CA TYR A 103 4.87 3.45 -12.90
C TYR A 103 4.44 3.18 -11.46
N ILE A 104 5.29 3.54 -10.50
CA ILE A 104 5.09 3.18 -9.09
C ILE A 104 4.73 4.41 -8.28
N LEU A 105 3.54 4.40 -7.69
CA LEU A 105 3.05 5.38 -6.73
C LEU A 105 3.54 4.95 -5.35
N ASP A 106 4.67 5.49 -4.91
CA ASP A 106 5.32 5.11 -3.65
C ASP A 106 5.86 6.34 -2.92
N PRO A 107 5.22 6.80 -1.83
CA PRO A 107 5.70 7.93 -1.05
C PRO A 107 6.98 7.60 -0.24
N HIS A 108 7.30 6.32 -0.05
CA HIS A 108 8.41 5.83 0.78
C HIS A 108 9.53 5.20 -0.05
N SER A 109 9.62 5.57 -1.33
CA SER A 109 10.66 5.07 -2.23
C SER A 109 12.05 5.57 -1.84
N HIS A 110 13.05 4.73 -2.08
CA HIS A 110 14.47 5.04 -1.96
C HIS A 110 15.25 4.35 -3.10
N PRO A 111 16.48 4.82 -3.42
CA PRO A 111 17.30 4.19 -4.45
C PRO A 111 17.45 2.67 -4.24
N GLY A 112 17.28 1.91 -5.31
CA GLY A 112 17.37 0.44 -5.31
C GLY A 112 16.15 -0.30 -4.76
N LYS A 113 15.07 0.38 -4.33
CA LYS A 113 13.84 -0.29 -3.85
C LYS A 113 13.08 -1.00 -4.98
N TRP A 114 13.03 -0.39 -6.16
CA TRP A 114 12.21 -0.86 -7.28
C TRP A 114 13.07 -1.43 -8.41
N PRO A 115 12.55 -2.41 -9.18
CA PRO A 115 13.31 -2.98 -10.30
C PRO A 115 13.58 -1.92 -11.38
N SER A 116 14.62 -2.13 -12.18
CA SER A 116 15.11 -1.16 -13.17
C SER A 116 14.10 -0.82 -14.27
N ASN A 117 13.14 -1.71 -14.54
CA ASN A 117 12.06 -1.50 -15.50
C ASN A 117 10.89 -0.66 -14.94
N ALA A 118 10.94 -0.26 -13.67
CA ALA A 118 9.89 0.50 -13.01
C ALA A 118 10.31 1.95 -12.74
N LYS A 119 9.45 2.90 -13.13
CA LYS A 119 9.64 4.33 -12.87
C LYS A 119 8.87 4.73 -11.62
N VAL A 120 9.58 5.22 -10.62
CA VAL A 120 8.98 5.74 -9.37
C VAL A 120 8.39 7.12 -9.61
N LEU A 121 7.18 7.33 -9.08
CA LEU A 121 6.46 8.59 -9.01
C LEU A 121 6.18 8.85 -7.52
N GLY A 122 6.94 9.75 -6.92
CA GLY A 122 6.96 9.98 -5.47
C GLY A 122 8.36 9.79 -4.87
N GLY A 123 8.43 9.25 -3.66
CA GLY A 123 9.63 9.18 -2.84
C GLY A 123 9.75 10.40 -1.91
N GLY A 124 10.34 10.21 -0.73
CA GLY A 124 10.51 11.31 0.24
C GLY A 124 9.20 11.99 0.68
N ARG A 125 8.09 11.26 0.71
CA ARG A 125 6.73 11.77 0.96
C ARG A 125 6.22 12.76 -0.11
N ASP A 126 6.71 12.69 -1.34
CA ASP A 126 6.20 13.52 -2.46
C ASP A 126 4.84 13.03 -2.97
N PHE A 127 3.80 13.33 -2.18
CA PHE A 127 2.41 13.07 -2.51
C PHE A 127 1.88 13.95 -3.65
N ALA A 128 2.50 15.11 -3.89
CA ALA A 128 2.12 16.00 -4.99
C ALA A 128 2.43 15.37 -6.35
N THR A 129 3.62 14.78 -6.51
CA THR A 129 3.98 14.02 -7.72
C THR A 129 3.08 12.82 -7.94
N ILE A 130 2.70 12.11 -6.86
CA ILE A 130 1.75 11.00 -6.92
C ILE A 130 0.38 11.49 -7.43
N TYR A 131 -0.15 12.57 -6.86
CA TYR A 131 -1.44 13.11 -7.30
C TYR A 131 -1.42 13.58 -8.75
N ALA A 132 -0.35 14.30 -9.16
CA ALA A 132 -0.16 14.70 -10.55
C ALA A 132 -0.02 13.51 -11.51
N ALA A 133 0.50 12.36 -11.04
CA ALA A 133 0.52 11.13 -11.82
C ALA A 133 -0.87 10.52 -11.99
N LEU A 134 -1.71 10.55 -10.95
CA LEU A 134 -3.10 10.07 -11.02
C LEU A 134 -3.93 10.90 -12.01
N LEU A 135 -3.82 12.23 -11.96
CA LEU A 135 -4.49 13.13 -12.92
C LEU A 135 -4.02 12.86 -14.35
N ARG A 136 -2.71 12.68 -14.58
CA ARG A 136 -2.18 12.33 -15.90
C ARG A 136 -2.67 10.96 -16.38
N GLY A 137 -2.83 10.00 -15.48
CA GLY A 137 -3.42 8.70 -15.81
C GLY A 137 -4.87 8.84 -16.28
N GLU A 138 -5.64 9.72 -15.64
CA GLU A 138 -7.02 10.02 -16.04
C GLU A 138 -7.07 10.74 -17.39
N ASP A 139 -6.22 11.74 -17.61
CA ASP A 139 -6.14 12.41 -18.91
C ASP A 139 -5.81 11.43 -20.04
N GLU A 140 -4.89 10.48 -19.79
CA GLU A 140 -4.54 9.43 -20.75
C GLU A 140 -5.71 8.48 -21.00
N LEU A 141 -6.46 8.09 -19.96
CA LEU A 141 -7.70 7.32 -20.09
C LEU A 141 -8.69 8.03 -21.02
N THR A 142 -8.96 9.32 -20.78
CA THR A 142 -9.87 10.12 -21.60
C THR A 142 -9.38 10.25 -23.05
N LYS A 143 -8.09 10.52 -23.26
CA LYS A 143 -7.49 10.60 -24.61
C LYS A 143 -7.66 9.31 -25.39
N ARG A 144 -7.38 8.16 -24.76
CA ARG A 144 -7.52 6.84 -25.40
C ARG A 144 -8.99 6.51 -25.71
N ALA A 145 -9.91 6.88 -24.83
CA ALA A 145 -11.34 6.74 -25.07
C ALA A 145 -11.82 7.57 -26.27
N GLN A 146 -11.40 8.84 -26.36
CA GLN A 146 -11.71 9.72 -27.48
C GLN A 146 -11.11 9.19 -28.78
N ALA A 147 -9.85 8.75 -28.76
CA ALA A 147 -9.18 8.19 -29.93
C ALA A 147 -9.89 6.92 -30.46
N LEU A 148 -10.37 6.04 -29.57
CA LEU A 148 -11.15 4.86 -29.98
C LEU A 148 -12.54 5.23 -30.53
N ASN A 149 -13.18 6.26 -29.98
CA ASN A 149 -14.47 6.74 -30.47
C ASN A 149 -14.36 7.29 -31.90
N THR A 150 -13.22 7.90 -32.26
CA THR A 150 -12.96 8.40 -33.62
C THR A 150 -12.35 7.34 -34.53
N ASN A 151 -11.56 6.42 -34.00
CA ASN A 151 -10.88 5.37 -34.74
C ASN A 151 -10.88 4.04 -33.96
N ALA A 152 -11.78 3.13 -34.33
CA ALA A 152 -11.88 1.81 -33.71
C ALA A 152 -10.61 0.94 -33.85
N GLN A 153 -9.69 1.30 -34.75
CA GLN A 153 -8.39 0.61 -34.92
C GLN A 153 -7.24 1.27 -34.14
N ALA A 154 -7.52 2.28 -33.31
CA ALA A 154 -6.50 2.84 -32.43
C ALA A 154 -5.86 1.74 -31.56
N ARG A 155 -4.53 1.81 -31.41
CA ARG A 155 -3.74 0.90 -30.59
C ARG A 155 -2.91 1.73 -29.62
N PHE A 156 -2.79 1.26 -28.39
CA PHE A 156 -2.08 1.97 -27.34
C PHE A 156 -1.04 1.06 -26.69
N ALA A 157 0.16 1.57 -26.49
CA ALA A 157 1.18 0.86 -25.73
C ALA A 157 0.73 0.75 -24.26
N PRO A 158 0.57 -0.47 -23.72
CA PRO A 158 0.03 -0.66 -22.39
C PRO A 158 1.02 -0.20 -21.31
N PHE A 159 0.49 0.18 -20.15
CA PHE A 159 1.30 0.45 -18.96
C PHE A 159 0.56 0.03 -17.69
N THR A 160 1.32 -0.14 -16.61
CA THR A 160 0.81 -0.45 -15.27
C THR A 160 1.08 0.72 -14.32
N LEU A 161 0.06 1.14 -13.59
CA LEU A 161 0.17 1.95 -12.39
C LEU A 161 0.15 1.01 -11.18
N ALA A 162 1.21 1.04 -10.37
CA ALA A 162 1.33 0.22 -9.18
C ALA A 162 1.39 1.11 -7.95
N SER A 163 0.55 0.88 -6.95
CA SER A 163 0.57 1.63 -5.68
C SER A 163 1.08 0.73 -4.56
N ASP A 164 2.23 1.07 -3.96
CA ASP A 164 2.83 0.30 -2.86
C ASP A 164 2.08 0.48 -1.53
N GLU A 165 1.47 1.66 -1.34
CA GLU A 165 0.67 2.00 -0.16
C GLU A 165 -0.59 2.75 -0.58
N TRP A 166 -1.61 2.00 -1.03
CA TRP A 166 -2.88 2.60 -1.46
C TRP A 166 -3.48 3.46 -0.35
N GLY A 167 -3.50 2.92 0.88
CA GLY A 167 -4.07 3.62 2.04
C GLY A 167 -3.43 4.98 2.26
N SER A 168 -2.10 5.04 2.29
CA SER A 168 -1.36 6.29 2.49
C SER A 168 -1.62 7.30 1.37
N VAL A 169 -1.67 6.86 0.10
CA VAL A 169 -2.01 7.74 -1.03
C VAL A 169 -3.40 8.34 -0.84
N THR A 170 -4.37 7.54 -0.40
CA THR A 170 -5.75 8.02 -0.21
C THR A 170 -5.96 8.89 1.02
N SER A 171 -5.19 8.70 2.09
CA SER A 171 -5.35 9.46 3.34
C SER A 171 -4.54 10.75 3.39
N GLU A 172 -3.37 10.78 2.77
CA GLU A 172 -2.43 11.91 2.89
C GLU A 172 -2.64 12.97 1.80
N ILE A 173 -3.18 12.59 0.63
CA ILE A 173 -3.48 13.54 -0.44
C ILE A 173 -4.83 14.21 -0.16
N VAL A 174 -4.77 15.46 0.30
CA VAL A 174 -5.93 16.33 0.50
C VAL A 174 -6.06 17.27 -0.68
N VAL A 175 -7.25 17.29 -1.29
CA VAL A 175 -7.53 18.06 -2.51
C VAL A 175 -8.64 19.07 -2.25
N GLY A 176 -8.74 20.08 -3.12
CA GLY A 176 -9.82 21.07 -3.05
C GLY A 176 -11.20 20.44 -3.29
N LYS A 177 -12.27 21.15 -2.91
CA LYS A 177 -13.66 20.67 -3.10
C LYS A 177 -14.03 20.38 -4.56
N ASP A 178 -13.38 21.08 -5.49
CA ASP A 178 -13.61 20.95 -6.93
C ASP A 178 -12.68 19.94 -7.61
N GLN A 179 -11.88 19.21 -6.83
CA GLN A 179 -10.92 18.23 -7.31
C GLN A 179 -11.34 16.82 -6.91
N ASP A 180 -11.12 15.86 -7.81
CA ASP A 180 -11.41 14.46 -7.51
C ASP A 180 -10.37 13.92 -6.51
N PRO A 181 -10.82 13.25 -5.42
CA PRO A 181 -9.91 12.67 -4.45
C PRO A 181 -9.15 11.48 -5.04
N PRO A 182 -7.94 11.19 -4.54
CA PRO A 182 -7.06 10.12 -5.05
C PRO A 182 -7.77 8.76 -5.15
N GLY A 183 -8.57 8.38 -4.15
CA GLY A 183 -9.29 7.09 -4.16
C GLY A 183 -10.27 6.97 -5.31
N ARG A 184 -10.94 8.08 -5.68
CA ARG A 184 -11.86 8.10 -6.82
C ARG A 184 -11.10 7.98 -8.15
N LEU A 185 -9.99 8.70 -8.30
CA LEU A 185 -9.13 8.61 -9.48
C LEU A 185 -8.59 7.18 -9.67
N MET A 186 -8.04 6.58 -8.61
CA MET A 186 -7.50 5.23 -8.64
C MET A 186 -8.56 4.18 -9.00
N ILE A 187 -9.78 4.30 -8.47
CA ILE A 187 -10.88 3.39 -8.81
C ILE A 187 -11.37 3.57 -10.24
N ARG A 188 -11.44 4.80 -10.75
CA ARG A 188 -11.80 5.07 -12.15
C ARG A 188 -10.77 4.43 -13.08
N LEU A 189 -9.48 4.64 -12.81
CA LEU A 189 -8.38 4.01 -13.54
C LEU A 189 -8.44 2.48 -13.48
N LEU A 190 -8.72 1.91 -12.31
CA LEU A 190 -8.88 0.46 -12.14
C LEU A 190 -10.04 -0.10 -12.99
N LYS A 191 -11.22 0.53 -12.92
CA LYS A 191 -12.45 0.00 -13.54
C LYS A 191 -12.50 0.21 -15.05
N GLU A 192 -12.01 1.34 -15.53
CA GLU A 192 -12.11 1.71 -16.95
C GLU A 192 -10.83 1.44 -17.71
N GLY A 193 -9.67 1.57 -17.05
CA GLY A 193 -8.35 1.57 -17.66
C GLY A 193 -8.04 0.33 -18.50
N ARG A 194 -8.52 -0.85 -18.08
CA ARG A 194 -8.24 -2.13 -18.77
C ARG A 194 -8.58 -2.08 -20.26
N LYS A 195 -9.72 -1.46 -20.61
CA LYS A 195 -10.18 -1.33 -22.02
C LYS A 195 -9.24 -0.48 -22.88
N PHE A 196 -8.45 0.35 -22.23
CA PHE A 196 -7.55 1.32 -22.84
C PHE A 196 -6.07 0.96 -22.59
N GLY A 197 -5.76 -0.27 -22.16
CA GLY A 197 -4.38 -0.70 -21.90
C GLY A 197 -3.73 -0.03 -20.70
N ILE A 198 -4.54 0.42 -19.73
CA ILE A 198 -4.08 0.95 -18.44
C ILE A 198 -4.40 -0.08 -17.37
N SER A 199 -3.36 -0.66 -16.79
CA SER A 199 -3.45 -1.71 -15.78
C SER A 199 -3.17 -1.15 -14.39
N PHE A 200 -3.76 -1.75 -13.36
CA PHE A 200 -3.59 -1.28 -11.99
C PHE A 200 -3.18 -2.40 -11.02
N ILE A 201 -2.14 -2.15 -10.21
CA ILE A 201 -1.76 -3.03 -9.09
C ILE A 201 -1.83 -2.21 -7.80
N GLY A 202 -2.56 -2.70 -6.80
CA GLY A 202 -2.67 -2.05 -5.50
C GLY A 202 -2.10 -2.89 -4.36
N CYS A 203 -1.36 -2.28 -3.44
CA CYS A 203 -1.02 -2.86 -2.14
C CYS A 203 -1.84 -2.18 -1.03
N ALA A 204 -2.46 -2.98 -0.17
CA ALA A 204 -3.44 -2.50 0.80
C ALA A 204 -3.48 -3.33 2.09
N HIS A 205 -4.06 -2.75 3.14
CA HIS A 205 -4.36 -3.44 4.40
C HIS A 205 -5.76 -4.08 4.44
N GLY A 206 -6.59 -3.82 3.43
CA GLY A 206 -7.93 -4.37 3.28
C GLY A 206 -8.31 -4.53 1.81
N ASP A 207 -9.41 -5.23 1.56
CA ASP A 207 -9.91 -5.59 0.23
C ASP A 207 -11.29 -4.99 -0.09
N THR A 208 -11.79 -4.08 0.76
CA THR A 208 -13.07 -3.40 0.55
C THR A 208 -12.87 -2.03 -0.08
N ALA A 209 -13.86 -1.56 -0.85
CA ALA A 209 -13.83 -0.20 -1.42
C ALA A 209 -13.67 0.87 -0.33
N GLU A 210 -14.35 0.69 0.80
CA GLU A 210 -14.28 1.57 1.96
C GLU A 210 -12.89 1.60 2.60
N SER A 211 -12.27 0.44 2.80
CA SER A 211 -10.90 0.35 3.32
C SER A 211 -9.86 1.02 2.43
N LEU A 212 -10.23 1.35 1.19
CA LEU A 212 -9.38 1.94 0.17
C LEU A 212 -9.82 3.36 -0.21
N GLY A 213 -10.58 4.02 0.69
CA GLY A 213 -10.90 5.44 0.58
C GLY A 213 -12.02 5.76 -0.39
N SER A 214 -12.89 4.80 -0.71
CA SER A 214 -14.06 5.03 -1.57
C SER A 214 -15.33 4.44 -1.00
N LYS A 215 -16.47 5.01 -1.39
CA LYS A 215 -17.78 4.40 -1.13
C LYS A 215 -18.15 3.51 -2.32
N GLY A 216 -18.90 2.44 -2.08
CA GLY A 216 -19.49 1.62 -3.14
C GLY A 216 -19.56 0.13 -2.85
N ASP A 217 -20.09 -0.59 -3.83
CA ASP A 217 -20.23 -2.04 -3.79
C ASP A 217 -18.85 -2.73 -3.77
N THR A 218 -18.57 -3.43 -2.67
CA THR A 218 -17.33 -4.18 -2.47
C THR A 218 -17.21 -5.37 -3.43
N ALA A 219 -18.31 -6.04 -3.78
CA ALA A 219 -18.27 -7.15 -4.72
C ALA A 219 -17.89 -6.65 -6.12
N ALA A 220 -18.51 -5.57 -6.58
CA ALA A 220 -18.18 -4.93 -7.87
C ALA A 220 -16.74 -4.38 -7.89
N PHE A 221 -16.26 -3.83 -6.76
CA PHE A 221 -14.87 -3.41 -6.62
C PHE A 221 -13.91 -4.61 -6.74
N ARG A 222 -14.15 -5.69 -5.98
CA ARG A 222 -13.33 -6.89 -6.03
C ARG A 222 -13.33 -7.53 -7.42
N ALA A 223 -14.48 -7.54 -8.11
CA ALA A 223 -14.59 -8.04 -9.49
C ALA A 223 -13.79 -7.24 -10.53
N SER A 224 -13.20 -6.09 -10.17
CA SER A 224 -12.32 -5.31 -11.04
C SER A 224 -10.88 -5.84 -11.10
N PHE A 225 -10.54 -6.83 -10.26
CA PHE A 225 -9.22 -7.47 -10.23
C PHE A 225 -9.27 -8.87 -10.85
N ASP A 226 -8.21 -9.25 -11.55
CA ASP A 226 -8.02 -10.61 -12.03
C ASP A 226 -7.68 -11.55 -10.86
N TRP A 227 -6.85 -11.04 -9.93
CA TRP A 227 -6.45 -11.72 -8.71
C TRP A 227 -6.39 -10.75 -7.51
N ILE A 228 -6.88 -11.23 -6.37
CA ILE A 228 -6.59 -10.65 -5.06
C ILE A 228 -5.67 -11.61 -4.32
N VAL A 229 -4.48 -11.15 -3.96
CA VAL A 229 -3.42 -11.94 -3.34
C VAL A 229 -3.31 -11.59 -1.86
N TYR A 230 -3.64 -12.55 -1.00
CA TYR A 230 -3.64 -12.39 0.45
C TYR A 230 -2.33 -12.87 1.05
N CYS A 231 -1.73 -12.01 1.87
CA CYS A 231 -0.42 -12.21 2.48
C CYS A 231 -0.50 -12.25 4.01
N GLY A 232 0.44 -12.95 4.64
CA GLY A 232 0.59 -13.00 6.09
C GLY A 232 -0.66 -13.51 6.81
N ALA A 233 -1.13 -12.80 7.83
CA ALA A 233 -2.28 -13.21 8.65
C ALA A 233 -3.58 -13.41 7.86
N PHE A 234 -3.72 -12.80 6.67
CA PHE A 234 -4.90 -12.96 5.82
C PHE A 234 -4.97 -14.33 5.15
N VAL A 235 -3.85 -15.06 5.02
CA VAL A 235 -3.83 -16.39 4.40
C VAL A 235 -4.71 -17.37 5.18
N GLY A 236 -4.63 -17.36 6.50
CA GLY A 236 -5.45 -18.24 7.35
C GLY A 236 -6.94 -17.98 7.16
N ARG A 237 -7.36 -16.72 6.96
CA ARG A 237 -8.75 -16.32 6.70
C ARG A 237 -9.31 -16.97 5.43
N GLU A 238 -8.48 -17.04 4.38
CA GLU A 238 -8.88 -17.52 3.06
C GLU A 238 -8.79 -19.05 2.90
N LEU A 239 -8.19 -19.73 3.87
CA LEU A 239 -8.09 -21.19 3.95
C LEU A 239 -8.90 -21.78 5.12
N ARG A 240 -9.85 -21.01 5.69
CA ARG A 240 -10.64 -21.45 6.86
C ARG A 240 -11.47 -22.71 6.60
N ASP A 241 -11.87 -22.93 5.36
CA ASP A 241 -12.59 -24.11 4.88
C ASP A 241 -11.68 -25.29 4.52
N ILE A 242 -10.34 -25.11 4.57
CA ILE A 242 -9.34 -26.16 4.34
C ILE A 242 -8.29 -26.15 5.48
N PRO A 243 -8.70 -26.43 6.74
CA PRO A 243 -7.85 -26.26 7.92
C PRO A 243 -6.63 -27.18 7.94
N GLU A 244 -6.66 -28.32 7.24
CA GLU A 244 -5.52 -29.23 7.07
C GLU A 244 -4.40 -28.53 6.29
N LEU A 245 -4.75 -27.87 5.19
CA LEU A 245 -3.80 -27.12 4.38
C LEU A 245 -3.24 -25.92 5.14
N ALA A 246 -4.09 -25.19 5.87
CA ALA A 246 -3.64 -24.04 6.66
C ALA A 246 -2.59 -24.44 7.72
N ARG A 247 -2.74 -25.62 8.33
CA ARG A 247 -1.80 -26.17 9.33
C ARG A 247 -0.50 -26.69 8.74
N SER A 248 -0.49 -27.09 7.47
CA SER A 248 0.70 -27.62 6.78
C SER A 248 1.55 -26.55 6.08
N LEU A 249 1.12 -25.28 6.07
CA LEU A 249 1.85 -24.22 5.40
C LEU A 249 3.23 -24.01 6.02
N PRO A 250 4.27 -23.80 5.20
CA PRO A 250 5.57 -23.39 5.71
C PRO A 250 5.47 -22.02 6.38
N LEU A 251 6.03 -21.91 7.59
CA LEU A 251 6.00 -20.69 8.39
C LEU A 251 7.40 -20.04 8.44
N GLY A 252 7.43 -18.72 8.28
CA GLY A 252 8.56 -17.86 8.58
C GLY A 252 8.44 -17.29 10.00
N ARG A 253 9.50 -16.63 10.46
CA ARG A 253 9.55 -15.94 11.76
C ARG A 253 9.83 -14.45 11.57
N THR A 254 9.09 -13.60 12.27
CA THR A 254 9.37 -12.16 12.35
C THR A 254 10.51 -11.91 13.35
N PRO A 255 11.19 -10.74 13.28
CA PRO A 255 12.21 -10.37 14.27
C PRO A 255 11.69 -10.36 15.71
N GLU A 256 10.41 -10.07 15.89
CA GLU A 256 9.70 -10.03 17.19
C GLU A 256 9.24 -11.42 17.65
N GLY A 257 9.57 -12.49 16.92
CA GLY A 257 9.25 -13.87 17.28
C GLY A 257 7.88 -14.38 16.80
N GLY A 258 7.11 -13.58 16.06
CA GLY A 258 5.84 -14.01 15.47
C GLY A 258 6.04 -14.97 14.30
N THR A 259 5.05 -15.83 14.02
CA THR A 259 5.07 -16.71 12.82
C THR A 259 4.16 -16.19 11.72
N PHE A 260 4.54 -16.37 10.46
CA PHE A 260 3.71 -16.02 9.32
C PHE A 260 3.83 -17.04 8.18
N PRO A 261 2.78 -17.28 7.39
CA PRO A 261 2.87 -18.16 6.23
C PRO A 261 3.85 -17.63 5.18
N LEU A 262 4.74 -18.51 4.68
CA LEU A 262 5.61 -18.28 3.52
C LEU A 262 4.91 -18.58 2.19
N ILE A 263 3.59 -18.81 2.25
CA ILE A 263 2.70 -18.98 1.11
C ILE A 263 1.72 -17.81 1.10
N VAL A 264 1.36 -17.34 -0.09
CA VAL A 264 0.22 -16.43 -0.29
C VAL A 264 -0.91 -17.15 -1.02
N VAL A 265 -2.12 -16.66 -0.83
CA VAL A 265 -3.33 -17.19 -1.49
C VAL A 265 -3.82 -16.18 -2.50
N ALA A 266 -3.79 -16.53 -3.78
CA ALA A 266 -4.38 -15.75 -4.85
C ALA A 266 -5.81 -16.23 -5.10
N ILE A 267 -6.77 -15.32 -5.11
CA ILE A 267 -8.19 -15.60 -5.36
C ILE A 267 -8.64 -14.82 -6.57
N SER A 268 -9.24 -15.50 -7.54
CA SER A 268 -9.94 -14.84 -8.65
C SER A 268 -11.34 -14.42 -8.18
N PRO A 269 -11.65 -13.12 -8.12
CA PRO A 269 -12.95 -12.65 -7.63
C PRO A 269 -14.12 -13.06 -8.53
N ILE A 270 -13.84 -13.34 -9.81
CA ILE A 270 -14.84 -13.70 -10.82
C ILE A 270 -15.21 -15.18 -10.71
N THR A 271 -14.22 -16.06 -10.58
CA THR A 271 -14.43 -17.52 -10.60
C THR A 271 -14.43 -18.15 -9.21
N GLY A 272 -13.96 -17.45 -8.18
CA GLY A 272 -13.71 -17.99 -6.86
C GLY A 272 -12.51 -18.95 -6.80
N ALA A 273 -11.77 -19.13 -7.90
CA ALA A 273 -10.62 -20.02 -7.94
C ALA A 273 -9.53 -19.55 -6.96
N ARG A 274 -9.01 -20.47 -6.17
CA ARG A 274 -7.92 -20.26 -5.21
C ARG A 274 -6.66 -20.93 -5.70
N ARG A 275 -5.54 -20.20 -5.67
CA ARG A 275 -4.21 -20.69 -6.01
C ARG A 275 -3.18 -20.30 -4.97
N LEU A 276 -2.15 -21.10 -4.81
CA LEU A 276 -1.08 -20.87 -3.86
C LEU A 276 0.19 -20.37 -4.56
N LEU A 277 0.91 -19.45 -3.96
CA LEU A 277 2.25 -19.03 -4.41
C LEU A 277 3.23 -19.12 -3.24
N ASP A 278 4.39 -19.73 -3.49
CA ASP A 278 5.50 -19.85 -2.54
C ASP A 278 6.42 -18.63 -2.61
N LEU A 279 6.61 -17.95 -1.48
CA LEU A 279 7.43 -16.76 -1.38
C LEU A 279 8.93 -17.04 -1.27
N ARG A 280 9.34 -18.28 -0.94
CA ARG A 280 10.75 -18.61 -0.65
C ARG A 280 11.68 -18.44 -1.86
N GLY A 281 11.15 -18.54 -3.07
CA GLY A 281 11.91 -18.33 -4.31
C GLY A 281 11.99 -16.89 -4.79
N ILE A 282 11.22 -15.97 -4.20
CA ILE A 282 11.02 -14.62 -4.75
C ILE A 282 12.23 -13.70 -4.51
N GLY A 283 12.95 -13.89 -3.39
CA GLY A 283 14.06 -13.02 -3.00
C GLY A 283 15.37 -13.23 -3.78
N GLN A 284 15.58 -14.40 -4.40
CA GLN A 284 16.87 -14.74 -5.01
C GLN A 284 17.12 -14.04 -6.36
N GLY A 285 16.07 -13.58 -7.05
CA GLY A 285 16.18 -12.90 -8.35
C GLY A 285 16.36 -11.38 -8.27
N LEU A 286 16.05 -10.75 -7.14
CA LEU A 286 16.08 -9.29 -6.99
C LEU A 286 17.51 -8.73 -6.74
N GLY A 287 18.50 -9.60 -6.52
CA GLY A 287 19.88 -9.23 -6.17
C GLY A 287 20.94 -9.42 -7.27
N ALA A 288 20.60 -10.00 -8.42
CA ALA A 288 21.58 -10.40 -9.43
C ALA A 288 22.19 -9.24 -10.24
N ASP A 289 21.64 -8.03 -10.13
CA ASP A 289 22.16 -6.82 -10.81
C ASP A 289 23.05 -5.94 -9.92
N ARG A 290 23.52 -6.47 -8.77
CA ARG A 290 24.64 -5.87 -8.05
C ARG A 290 25.96 -6.21 -8.75
N LYS A 291 26.17 -5.66 -9.95
CA LYS A 291 27.54 -5.45 -10.43
C LYS A 291 28.21 -4.50 -9.45
N SER A 292 29.13 -5.04 -8.67
CA SER A 292 30.06 -4.30 -7.84
C SER A 292 30.78 -3.28 -8.71
N VAL A 293 30.34 -2.03 -8.65
CA VAL A 293 31.17 -0.90 -9.09
C VAL A 293 32.26 -0.79 -8.04
N SER A 294 33.42 -1.36 -8.34
CA SER A 294 34.63 -1.13 -7.55
C SER A 294 35.01 0.33 -7.70
N TRP A 295 34.69 1.15 -6.71
CA TRP A 295 35.22 2.49 -6.62
C TRP A 295 36.69 2.41 -6.23
N SER A 296 37.58 2.46 -7.22
CA SER A 296 39.00 2.75 -7.02
C SER A 296 39.12 4.14 -6.41
N HIS A 297 39.27 4.19 -5.07
CA HIS A 297 39.60 5.41 -4.37
C HIS A 297 41.06 5.76 -4.65
N SER A 298 41.29 6.86 -5.38
CA SER A 298 42.57 7.57 -5.31
C SER A 298 42.67 8.31 -3.97
N PRO A 299 43.85 8.32 -3.31
CA PRO A 299 43.98 8.72 -1.92
C PRO A 299 44.29 10.21 -1.81
N HIS A 300 43.26 11.07 -1.67
CA HIS A 300 43.45 12.40 -1.06
C HIS A 300 42.14 12.91 -0.48
N GLN A 301 41.85 12.53 0.77
CA GLN A 301 41.12 13.40 1.68
C GLN A 301 41.38 12.97 3.12
N GLN A 302 42.10 13.84 3.83
CA GLN A 302 42.49 13.69 5.23
C GLN A 302 41.23 13.59 6.10
N ARG A 303 41.14 12.51 6.89
CA ARG A 303 40.18 12.36 7.97
C ARG A 303 40.57 13.28 9.12
N ILE A 304 39.76 14.29 9.41
CA ILE A 304 39.74 14.95 10.71
C ILE A 304 38.73 14.18 11.57
N ALA A 305 39.22 13.51 12.62
CA ALA A 305 38.39 12.81 13.59
C ALA A 305 37.84 13.81 14.63
N PRO A 306 36.57 13.70 15.06
CA PRO A 306 36.06 14.48 16.19
C PRO A 306 36.61 13.94 17.53
N PRO A 307 36.83 14.81 18.53
CA PRO A 307 37.45 14.42 19.81
C PRO A 307 36.49 13.65 20.71
N ARG A 308 37.05 12.71 21.49
CA ARG A 308 36.36 11.93 22.53
C ARG A 308 36.04 12.81 23.74
N PRO A 309 34.89 12.62 24.42
CA PRO A 309 34.61 13.27 25.70
C PRO A 309 35.44 12.66 26.85
N PRO A 310 35.78 13.45 27.89
CA PRO A 310 36.70 13.05 28.95
C PRO A 310 36.06 12.10 29.97
N GLN A 311 36.86 11.10 30.38
CA GLN A 311 36.61 10.22 31.52
C GLN A 311 36.68 11.01 32.83
N ARG A 312 35.69 10.82 33.72
CA ARG A 312 35.79 11.16 35.14
C ARG A 312 35.97 9.88 35.95
N GLU A 313 37.12 9.78 36.61
CA GLU A 313 37.38 8.86 37.70
C GLU A 313 36.97 9.46 39.06
N ARG A 314 36.87 8.55 40.04
CA ARG A 314 36.61 8.68 41.50
C ARG A 314 35.12 8.59 41.88
N GLY A 315 34.73 7.77 42.87
CA GLY A 315 35.53 7.02 43.83
C GLY A 315 34.67 6.04 44.65
N LEU A 316 35.40 5.26 45.46
CA LEU A 316 35.00 4.13 46.28
C LEU A 316 34.14 4.51 47.50
N GLY A 317 33.34 3.52 47.95
CA GLY A 317 32.58 3.46 49.21
C GLY A 317 31.17 2.94 48.90
N GLY A 318 30.71 1.75 49.30
CA GLY A 318 31.03 0.97 50.48
C GLY A 318 29.71 0.76 51.25
N GLU A 319 29.39 -0.49 51.56
CA GLU A 319 28.31 -0.98 52.43
C GLU A 319 26.93 -1.24 51.82
N GLY A 320 26.45 -2.46 52.10
CA GLY A 320 25.31 -3.08 51.45
C GLY A 320 24.00 -2.87 52.18
N VAL A 321 22.93 -3.05 51.40
CA VAL A 321 21.59 -3.35 51.90
C VAL A 321 21.00 -4.43 50.99
N GLN A 322 20.33 -5.37 51.63
CA GLN A 322 19.75 -6.60 51.11
C GLN A 322 18.86 -6.41 49.88
N ALA A 323 18.92 -7.40 48.97
CA ALA A 323 17.94 -7.59 47.92
C ALA A 323 16.57 -7.97 48.50
N PRO A 324 15.45 -7.35 48.07
CA PRO A 324 14.14 -7.97 48.17
C PRO A 324 13.86 -8.89 46.97
N PRO A 325 12.97 -9.87 47.14
CA PRO A 325 12.77 -10.97 46.20
C PRO A 325 11.95 -10.56 44.97
N ASN A 326 12.04 -11.38 43.94
CA ASN A 326 11.18 -11.41 42.75
C ASN A 326 9.75 -10.94 43.04
N ASP A 327 9.30 -9.91 42.32
CA ASP A 327 7.88 -9.71 42.07
C ASP A 327 7.66 -9.65 40.55
N ARG A 328 7.00 -10.70 40.05
CA ARG A 328 6.49 -10.76 38.70
C ARG A 328 5.38 -9.72 38.64
N THR A 329 5.49 -8.73 37.77
CA THR A 329 4.31 -7.97 37.36
C THR A 329 3.40 -8.94 36.61
N ASP A 330 2.43 -9.50 37.32
CA ASP A 330 1.35 -10.29 36.77
C ASP A 330 0.66 -9.47 35.67
N GLU A 331 0.69 -9.98 34.44
CA GLU A 331 -0.29 -9.57 33.44
C GLU A 331 -1.69 -9.82 34.02
N PRO A 332 -2.63 -8.87 33.97
CA PRO A 332 -3.98 -9.13 34.41
C PRO A 332 -4.59 -10.22 33.52
N THR A 333 -4.64 -11.44 34.06
CA THR A 333 -5.37 -12.56 33.46
C THR A 333 -6.79 -12.13 33.15
N THR A 334 -7.18 -12.27 31.89
CA THR A 334 -8.47 -11.89 31.27
C THR A 334 -9.70 -12.62 31.83
N SER A 335 -9.61 -13.21 33.03
CA SER A 335 -10.65 -14.05 33.63
C SER A 335 -11.51 -13.34 34.68
N ALA A 336 -11.15 -12.13 35.11
CA ALA A 336 -11.87 -11.42 36.19
C ALA A 336 -12.72 -10.21 35.72
N LEU A 337 -12.52 -9.74 34.49
CA LEU A 337 -13.21 -8.57 33.94
C LEU A 337 -14.41 -9.05 33.11
N ARG A 338 -15.62 -8.91 33.68
CA ARG A 338 -16.83 -9.53 33.13
C ARG A 338 -17.42 -8.77 31.95
N THR A 339 -17.05 -7.50 31.75
CA THR A 339 -17.54 -6.70 30.63
C THR A 339 -16.42 -5.94 29.91
N ARG A 340 -16.68 -5.56 28.65
CA ARG A 340 -15.76 -4.74 27.84
C ARG A 340 -15.45 -3.39 28.50
N GLU A 341 -16.39 -2.86 29.27
CA GLU A 341 -16.26 -1.61 30.01
C GLU A 341 -15.29 -1.74 31.20
N ASP A 342 -15.35 -2.83 31.95
CA ASP A 342 -14.42 -3.11 33.05
C ASP A 342 -12.97 -3.14 32.55
N LEU A 343 -12.76 -3.68 31.35
CA LEU A 343 -11.44 -3.74 30.72
C LEU A 343 -10.94 -2.35 30.29
N VAL A 344 -11.82 -1.49 29.79
CA VAL A 344 -11.47 -0.10 29.47
C VAL A 344 -11.13 0.68 30.74
N ARG A 345 -11.89 0.52 31.83
CA ARG A 345 -11.59 1.16 33.13
C ARG A 345 -10.24 0.75 33.69
N ALA A 346 -9.91 -0.55 33.65
CA ALA A 346 -8.62 -1.05 34.11
C ALA A 346 -7.44 -0.50 33.28
N LEU A 347 -7.59 -0.40 31.96
CA LEU A 347 -6.54 0.13 31.08
C LEU A 347 -6.35 1.65 31.24
N LEU A 348 -7.43 2.42 31.42
CA LEU A 348 -7.34 3.84 31.74
C LEU A 348 -6.64 4.08 33.09
N ALA A 349 -6.98 3.29 34.12
CA ALA A 349 -6.31 3.36 35.43
C ALA A 349 -4.82 3.00 35.35
N ALA A 350 -4.42 2.16 34.39
CA ALA A 350 -3.02 1.86 34.07
C ALA A 350 -2.31 2.94 33.22
N GLY A 351 -2.99 4.06 32.91
CA GLY A 351 -2.41 5.20 32.19
C GLY A 351 -2.43 5.08 30.66
N TRP A 352 -3.22 4.18 30.10
CA TRP A 352 -3.26 3.96 28.64
C TRP A 352 -4.12 4.99 27.94
N GLY A 353 -3.64 5.50 26.80
CA GLY A 353 -4.39 6.43 25.95
C GLY A 353 -5.45 5.74 25.09
N VAL A 354 -6.46 6.52 24.65
CA VAL A 354 -7.61 6.05 23.84
C VAL A 354 -7.19 5.23 22.62
N THR A 355 -6.12 5.65 21.93
CA THR A 355 -5.60 4.94 20.74
C THR A 355 -5.00 3.58 21.10
N GLN A 356 -4.30 3.46 22.23
CA GLN A 356 -3.71 2.20 22.70
C GLN A 356 -4.80 1.22 23.16
N ILE A 357 -5.81 1.72 23.85
CA ILE A 357 -6.97 0.93 24.29
C ILE A 357 -7.75 0.40 23.07
N ARG A 358 -7.95 1.24 22.06
CA ARG A 358 -8.61 0.85 20.80
C ARG A 358 -7.89 -0.28 20.09
N ASP A 359 -6.57 -0.14 19.93
CA ASP A 359 -5.76 -1.13 19.20
C ASP A 359 -5.76 -2.48 19.91
N THR A 360 -5.87 -2.47 21.25
CA THR A 360 -5.92 -3.67 22.09
C THR A 360 -7.31 -4.33 22.07
N LEU A 361 -8.38 -3.52 22.17
CA LEU A 361 -9.76 -4.00 22.25
C LEU A 361 -10.48 -4.15 20.89
N LYS A 362 -9.79 -3.86 19.79
CA LYS A 362 -10.30 -3.92 18.41
C LYS A 362 -11.65 -3.20 18.26
N GLY A 363 -11.78 -2.00 18.84
CA GLY A 363 -12.95 -1.12 18.70
C GLY A 363 -12.71 0.01 17.69
N THR A 364 -13.74 0.78 17.35
CA THR A 364 -13.57 2.02 16.58
C THR A 364 -13.16 3.19 17.50
N ASN A 365 -12.54 4.24 16.94
CA ASN A 365 -12.24 5.48 17.68
C ASN A 365 -13.50 6.10 18.31
N SER A 366 -14.65 5.99 17.63
CA SER A 366 -15.91 6.56 18.11
C SER A 366 -16.47 5.77 19.30
N GLU A 367 -16.43 4.44 19.25
CA GLU A 367 -16.92 3.59 20.32
C GLU A 367 -16.05 3.69 21.58
N ILE A 368 -14.73 3.57 21.43
CA ILE A 368 -13.80 3.65 22.57
C ILE A 368 -13.77 5.07 23.13
N GLY A 369 -13.80 6.09 22.27
CA GLY A 369 -13.87 7.48 22.70
C GLY A 369 -15.20 7.85 23.37
N ALA A 370 -16.31 7.18 23.06
CA ALA A 370 -17.58 7.35 23.78
C ALA A 370 -17.51 6.67 25.16
N LEU A 371 -16.97 5.44 25.23
CA LEU A 371 -16.82 4.72 26.50
C LEU A 371 -15.89 5.45 27.48
N VAL A 372 -14.75 5.95 27.00
CA VAL A 372 -13.79 6.69 27.84
C VAL A 372 -14.43 7.96 28.39
N ARG A 373 -15.17 8.71 27.58
CA ARG A 373 -15.89 9.92 28.03
C ARG A 373 -16.97 9.60 29.07
N GLN A 374 -17.73 8.53 28.87
CA GLN A 374 -18.72 8.09 29.86
C GLN A 374 -18.06 7.74 31.21
N ILE A 375 -16.93 7.03 31.17
CA ILE A 375 -16.16 6.65 32.36
C ILE A 375 -15.59 7.89 33.08
N GLU A 376 -15.03 8.83 32.34
CA GLU A 376 -14.50 10.10 32.87
C GLU A 376 -15.61 10.96 33.48
N ASP A 377 -16.76 11.06 32.82
CA ASP A 377 -17.94 11.79 33.32
C ASP A 377 -18.47 11.16 34.62
N GLU A 378 -18.55 9.83 34.71
CA GLU A 378 -18.98 9.14 35.94
C GLU A 378 -17.99 9.33 37.10
N GLN A 379 -16.68 9.32 36.85
CA GLN A 379 -15.67 9.60 37.88
C GLN A 379 -15.73 11.04 38.38
N LEU A 380 -16.03 12.00 37.49
CA LEU A 380 -16.24 13.42 37.85
C LEU A 380 -17.47 13.63 38.73
N HIS A 381 -18.53 12.83 38.56
CA HIS A 381 -19.74 12.89 39.39
C HIS A 381 -19.59 12.18 40.74
N GLN A 382 -18.75 11.15 40.82
CA GLN A 382 -18.43 10.46 42.09
C GLN A 382 -17.47 11.26 42.99
N GLY A 383 -16.68 12.18 42.43
CA GLY A 383 -15.80 13.08 43.18
C GLY A 383 -16.46 14.34 43.77
N ARG A 384 -17.78 14.48 43.63
CA ARG A 384 -18.58 15.65 44.09
C ARG A 384 -19.65 15.31 45.13
N SER A 385 -19.71 14.07 45.62
CA SER A 385 -20.60 13.65 46.71
C SER A 385 -19.91 13.62 48.06
#